data_AF-A0A358N3I4-F1
#
_entry.id   AF-A0A358N3I4-F1
#
_cell.length_a   1.000
_cell.length_b   1.000
_cell.length_c   1.000
_cell.angle_alpha   90.00
_cell.angle_beta   90.00
_cell.angle_gamma   90.00
#
_symmetry.space_group_name_H-M   'P 1'
#
loop_
_entity.id
_entity.type
_entity.pdbx_description
1 polymer ?
#
loop_
_entity_poly.entity_id
_entity_poly.type
_entity_poly.pdbx_seq_one_letter_code
_entity_poly.pdbx_strand_id
1 'polypeptide(L)'
;MSSLFDFSRFEIRICLLYERIAVIRLVILLTLCWLLPVSTVEAKRPAPVKVPPVAVGTIEYRAPTKQMGCVEAWDKESKEMIWRRQIYVVQYQVGLERDVQDVFITRLGTKKNSLVVKNERKSEYELDLETLQVKVLNGALVEKN
;
A
#
# COMPACT_ATOMS: atom_id res chain seq x y z
N MET A 1 -23.04 61.24 55.07
CA MET A 1 -22.37 61.65 53.82
C MET A 1 -21.63 60.43 53.30
N SER A 2 -21.96 60.04 52.07
CA SER A 2 -21.76 58.77 51.38
C SER A 2 -20.30 58.42 51.06
N SER A 3 -19.86 57.19 51.36
CA SER A 3 -18.82 56.49 50.58
C SER A 3 -18.72 54.99 50.93
N LEU A 4 -19.77 54.20 50.66
CA LEU A 4 -19.60 52.75 50.47
C LEU A 4 -19.19 52.54 49.01
N PHE A 5 -17.93 52.87 48.72
CA PHE A 5 -17.32 52.65 47.41
C PHE A 5 -17.09 51.14 47.23
N ASP A 6 -18.05 50.49 46.58
CA ASP A 6 -17.82 49.77 45.34
C ASP A 6 -16.82 48.59 45.33
N PHE A 7 -16.74 47.82 46.42
CA PHE A 7 -15.91 46.60 46.48
C PHE A 7 -16.46 45.47 45.57
N SER A 8 -17.78 45.44 45.31
CA SER A 8 -18.39 44.40 44.47
C SER A 8 -18.05 44.54 42.98
N ARG A 9 -17.81 45.77 42.48
CA ARG A 9 -17.42 45.98 41.07
C ARG A 9 -15.99 45.53 40.77
N PHE A 10 -15.12 45.42 41.76
CA PHE A 10 -13.71 45.04 41.56
C PHE A 10 -13.56 43.52 41.39
N GLU A 11 -14.23 42.74 42.23
CA GLU A 11 -14.29 41.27 42.17
C GLU A 11 -14.92 40.76 40.86
N ILE A 12 -16.04 41.37 40.43
CA ILE A 12 -16.73 41.03 39.18
C ILE A 12 -15.83 41.32 37.96
N ARG A 13 -15.04 42.40 38.00
CA ARG A 13 -14.10 42.73 36.91
C ARG A 13 -12.96 41.73 36.79
N ILE A 14 -12.44 41.19 37.89
CA ILE A 14 -11.38 40.17 37.89
C ILE A 14 -11.91 38.83 37.36
N CYS A 15 -13.11 38.42 37.78
CA CYS A 15 -13.75 37.18 37.33
C CYS A 15 -14.04 37.21 35.81
N LEU A 16 -14.58 38.33 35.31
CA LEU A 16 -14.82 38.53 33.86
C LEU A 16 -13.51 38.65 33.05
N LEU A 17 -12.42 39.12 33.66
CA LEU A 17 -11.09 39.14 33.01
C LEU A 17 -10.52 37.73 32.88
N TYR A 18 -10.73 36.87 33.89
CA TYR A 18 -10.26 35.47 33.90
C TYR A 18 -10.96 34.63 32.83
N GLU A 19 -12.29 34.75 32.71
CA GLU A 19 -13.06 34.10 31.65
C GLU A 19 -12.63 34.58 30.26
N ARG A 20 -12.40 35.89 30.09
CA ARG A 20 -11.89 36.45 28.82
C ARG A 20 -10.50 35.94 28.46
N ILE A 21 -9.59 35.82 29.43
CA ILE A 21 -8.24 35.26 29.21
C ILE A 21 -8.33 33.77 28.88
N ALA A 22 -9.20 33.00 29.53
CA ALA A 22 -9.43 31.59 29.24
C ALA A 22 -9.98 31.39 27.82
N VAL A 23 -10.94 32.21 27.40
CA VAL A 23 -11.49 32.19 26.04
C VAL A 23 -10.44 32.61 25.01
N ILE A 24 -9.66 33.65 25.26
CA ILE A 24 -8.59 34.09 24.34
C ILE A 24 -7.52 32.99 24.20
N ARG A 25 -7.12 32.32 25.29
CA ARG A 25 -6.19 31.18 25.23
C ARG A 25 -6.78 30.01 24.46
N LEU A 26 -8.05 29.70 24.65
CA LEU A 26 -8.74 28.64 23.91
C LEU A 26 -8.80 28.97 22.41
N VAL A 27 -9.12 30.22 22.05
CA VAL A 27 -9.13 30.66 20.64
C VAL A 27 -7.73 30.60 20.04
N ILE A 28 -6.69 31.05 20.77
CA ILE A 28 -5.29 30.95 20.31
C ILE A 28 -4.87 29.49 20.11
N LEU A 29 -5.25 28.59 21.01
CA LEU A 29 -4.95 27.15 20.88
C LEU A 29 -5.68 26.52 19.69
N LEU A 30 -6.95 26.89 19.47
CA LEU A 30 -7.73 26.40 18.33
C LEU A 30 -7.22 26.94 16.99
N THR A 31 -6.81 28.22 16.91
CA THR A 31 -6.23 28.80 15.70
C THR A 31 -4.84 28.25 15.40
N LEU A 32 -4.03 27.97 16.42
CA LEU A 32 -2.71 27.33 16.25
C LEU A 32 -2.83 25.89 15.73
N CYS A 33 -3.89 25.18 16.13
CA CYS A 33 -4.17 23.82 15.66
C CYS A 33 -4.56 23.78 14.18
N TRP A 34 -5.21 24.84 13.67
CA TRP A 34 -5.61 24.95 12.27
C TRP A 34 -4.45 25.31 11.32
N LEU A 35 -3.38 25.90 11.85
CA LEU A 35 -2.20 26.32 11.08
C LEU A 35 -1.17 25.20 10.88
N LEU A 36 -1.44 23.97 11.34
CA LEU A 36 -0.52 22.86 11.14
C LEU A 36 -0.56 22.40 9.67
N PRO A 37 0.53 22.57 8.90
CA PRO A 37 0.57 22.04 7.54
C PRO A 37 0.51 20.51 7.62
N VAL A 38 -0.45 19.91 6.93
CA VAL A 38 -0.50 18.47 6.71
C VAL A 38 0.58 18.14 5.68
N SER A 39 1.79 17.83 6.17
CA SER A 39 2.85 17.32 5.31
C SER A 39 2.49 15.89 4.89
N THR A 40 1.99 15.72 3.67
CA THR A 40 1.86 14.41 3.04
C THR A 40 3.27 13.93 2.67
N VAL A 41 3.92 13.20 3.58
CA VAL A 41 5.15 12.47 3.26
C VAL A 41 4.76 11.31 2.34
N GLU A 42 4.99 11.48 1.05
CA GLU A 42 4.81 10.43 0.06
C GLU A 42 6.05 9.52 0.11
N ALA A 43 5.94 8.43 0.87
CA ALA A 43 7.00 7.45 1.00
C ALA A 43 7.14 6.68 -0.32
N LYS A 44 8.26 6.90 -1.03
CA LYS A 44 8.60 6.16 -2.25
C LYS A 44 8.61 4.65 -1.96
N ARG A 45 7.95 3.86 -2.81
CA ARG A 45 7.90 2.39 -2.65
C ARG A 45 9.31 1.79 -2.76
N PRO A 46 9.65 0.79 -1.92
CA PRO A 46 10.86 0.01 -2.11
C PRO A 46 10.79 -0.77 -3.42
N ALA A 47 11.96 -1.06 -4.00
CA ALA A 47 12.04 -1.88 -5.21
C ALA A 47 11.40 -3.26 -4.98
N PRO A 48 10.78 -3.86 -6.01
CA PRO A 48 10.16 -5.17 -5.89
C PRO A 48 11.18 -6.24 -5.50
N VAL A 49 10.75 -7.17 -4.64
CA VAL A 49 11.58 -8.28 -4.19
C VAL A 49 11.94 -9.16 -5.39
N LYS A 50 13.23 -9.46 -5.56
CA LYS A 50 13.68 -10.42 -6.57
C LYS A 50 13.25 -11.82 -6.16
N VAL A 51 12.34 -12.42 -6.93
CA VAL A 51 11.87 -13.79 -6.69
C VAL A 51 12.91 -14.79 -7.21
N PRO A 52 13.37 -15.75 -6.38
CA PRO A 52 14.24 -16.82 -6.85
C PRO A 52 13.54 -17.66 -7.92
N PRO A 53 14.24 -18.02 -9.00
CA PRO A 53 13.67 -18.90 -10.01
C PRO A 53 13.46 -20.32 -9.46
N VAL A 54 12.52 -21.04 -10.05
CA VAL A 54 12.21 -22.42 -9.66
C VAL A 54 12.55 -23.38 -10.79
N ALA A 55 13.30 -24.42 -10.49
CA ALA A 55 13.80 -25.39 -11.46
C ALA A 55 13.01 -26.69 -11.41
N VAL A 56 12.53 -27.18 -12.56
CA VAL A 56 11.96 -28.53 -12.71
C VAL A 56 12.52 -29.15 -13.99
N GLY A 57 13.32 -30.21 -13.86
CA GLY A 57 14.03 -30.80 -14.99
C GLY A 57 14.94 -29.80 -15.71
N THR A 58 14.80 -29.70 -17.03
CA THR A 58 15.54 -28.77 -17.90
C THR A 58 14.94 -27.37 -17.93
N ILE A 59 13.76 -27.16 -17.34
CA ILE A 59 13.04 -25.88 -17.37
C ILE A 59 13.29 -25.10 -16.08
N GLU A 60 13.51 -23.79 -16.23
CA GLU A 60 13.56 -22.81 -15.16
C GLU A 60 12.41 -21.81 -15.27
N TYR A 61 11.64 -21.67 -14.19
CA TYR A 61 10.52 -20.77 -14.09
C TYR A 61 10.91 -19.49 -13.37
N ARG A 62 10.56 -18.35 -13.96
CA ARG A 62 10.94 -17.02 -13.49
C ARG A 62 9.72 -16.12 -13.38
N ALA A 63 9.72 -15.20 -12.41
CA ALA A 63 8.74 -14.13 -12.29
C ALA A 63 9.41 -12.79 -12.65
N PRO A 64 9.28 -12.30 -13.90
CA PRO A 64 9.88 -11.04 -14.30
C PRO A 64 9.21 -9.85 -13.61
N THR A 65 9.98 -8.85 -13.18
CA THR A 65 9.44 -7.61 -12.59
C THR A 65 8.97 -6.61 -13.64
N LYS A 66 9.50 -6.70 -14.87
CA LYS A 66 9.11 -5.81 -15.99
C LYS A 66 7.69 -6.05 -16.48
N GLN A 67 7.15 -7.25 -16.26
CA GLN A 67 5.81 -7.60 -16.68
C GLN A 67 5.05 -8.23 -15.51
N MET A 68 4.17 -7.43 -14.92
CA MET A 68 3.44 -7.77 -13.71
C MET A 68 2.62 -9.04 -13.88
N GLY A 69 2.56 -9.85 -12.82
CA GLY A 69 1.68 -11.02 -12.77
C GLY A 69 1.98 -12.09 -13.82
N CYS A 70 3.15 -12.08 -14.44
CA CYS A 70 3.57 -13.09 -15.41
C CYS A 70 4.55 -14.11 -14.82
N VAL A 71 4.50 -15.32 -15.35
CA VAL A 71 5.53 -16.35 -15.17
C VAL A 71 6.10 -16.71 -16.54
N GLU A 72 7.41 -16.88 -16.59
CA GLU A 72 8.13 -17.29 -17.79
C GLU A 72 8.78 -18.66 -17.55
N ALA A 73 8.74 -19.52 -18.56
CA ALA A 73 9.51 -20.74 -18.61
C ALA A 73 10.68 -20.57 -19.58
N TRP A 74 11.86 -20.93 -19.10
CA TRP A 74 13.11 -20.84 -19.85
C TRP A 74 13.77 -22.21 -19.90
N ASP A 75 14.29 -22.57 -21.06
CA ASP A 75 15.17 -23.72 -21.17
C ASP A 75 16.54 -23.38 -20.55
N LYS A 76 17.04 -24.26 -19.68
CA LYS A 76 18.30 -24.02 -18.98
C LYS A 76 19.53 -24.18 -19.87
N GLU A 77 19.44 -24.97 -20.93
CA GLU A 77 20.56 -25.29 -21.82
C GLU A 77 20.64 -24.24 -22.93
N SER A 78 19.58 -24.09 -23.73
CA SER A 78 19.55 -23.14 -24.86
C SER A 78 19.45 -21.69 -24.41
N LYS A 79 19.01 -21.44 -23.16
CA LYS A 79 18.70 -20.11 -22.61
C LYS A 79 17.58 -19.41 -23.36
N GLU A 80 16.73 -20.15 -24.06
CA GLU A 80 15.58 -19.61 -24.76
C GLU A 80 14.33 -19.62 -23.88
N MET A 81 13.47 -18.62 -24.08
CA MET A 81 12.16 -18.58 -23.43
C MET A 81 11.22 -19.53 -24.18
N ILE A 82 10.71 -20.53 -23.48
CA ILE A 82 9.77 -21.53 -24.03
C ILE A 82 8.38 -20.91 -24.12
N TRP A 83 7.93 -20.28 -23.02
CA TRP A 83 6.64 -19.62 -22.95
C TRP A 83 6.58 -18.55 -21.87
N ARG A 84 5.56 -17.69 -21.96
CA ARG A 84 5.15 -16.75 -20.91
C ARG A 84 3.66 -16.88 -20.66
N ARG A 85 3.26 -16.86 -19.39
CA ARG A 85 1.86 -16.95 -18.95
C ARG A 85 1.49 -15.83 -17.98
N GLN A 86 0.39 -15.13 -18.28
CA GLN A 86 -0.24 -14.18 -17.37
C GLN A 86 -1.03 -14.96 -16.29
N ILE A 87 -0.71 -14.70 -15.03
CA ILE A 87 -1.35 -15.33 -13.85
C ILE A 87 -2.51 -14.47 -13.34
N TYR A 88 -2.27 -13.16 -13.20
CA TYR A 88 -3.29 -12.19 -12.81
C TYR A 88 -2.97 -10.85 -13.47
N VAL A 89 -3.97 -9.97 -13.59
CA VAL A 89 -3.81 -8.60 -14.08
C VAL A 89 -4.10 -7.61 -12.97
N VAL A 90 -3.47 -6.45 -13.02
CA VAL A 90 -3.71 -5.34 -12.09
C VAL A 90 -4.58 -4.30 -12.78
N GLN A 91 -5.71 -3.96 -12.17
CA GLN A 91 -6.58 -2.90 -12.64
C GLN A 91 -6.07 -1.55 -12.11
N TYR A 92 -5.52 -0.74 -13.00
CA TYR A 92 -5.08 0.61 -12.67
C TYR A 92 -6.26 1.58 -12.56
N GLN A 93 -6.24 2.39 -11.50
CA GLN A 93 -7.09 3.57 -11.38
C GLN A 93 -6.48 4.72 -12.19
N VAL A 94 -7.32 5.39 -12.98
CA VAL A 94 -6.92 6.56 -13.76
C VAL A 94 -6.66 7.73 -12.80
N GLY A 95 -5.56 8.46 -13.04
CA GLY A 95 -5.18 9.61 -12.22
C GLY A 95 -4.22 9.32 -11.08
N LEU A 96 -3.84 8.05 -10.88
CA LEU A 96 -2.77 7.64 -9.95
C LEU A 96 -1.51 7.22 -10.71
N GLU A 97 -0.34 7.41 -10.09
CA GLU A 97 0.94 6.92 -10.62
C GLU A 97 0.93 5.39 -10.76
N ARG A 98 1.59 4.85 -11.78
CA ARG A 98 1.52 3.40 -12.08
C ARG A 98 2.25 2.54 -11.05
N ASP A 99 3.46 2.93 -10.71
CA ASP A 99 4.33 2.20 -9.76
C ASP A 99 3.76 2.17 -8.34
N VAL A 100 2.95 3.16 -7.95
CA VAL A 100 2.18 3.14 -6.69
C VAL A 100 1.14 2.02 -6.67
N GLN A 101 0.67 1.57 -7.83
CA GLN A 101 -0.42 0.60 -7.97
C GLN A 101 0.07 -0.81 -8.32
N ASP A 102 1.35 -0.96 -8.65
CA ASP A 102 1.95 -2.24 -9.05
C ASP A 102 1.81 -3.32 -7.96
N VAL A 103 1.52 -4.56 -8.37
CA VAL A 103 1.37 -5.73 -7.49
C VAL A 103 2.25 -6.87 -7.99
N PHE A 104 3.40 -7.06 -7.36
CA PHE A 104 4.41 -8.02 -7.82
C PHE A 104 4.18 -9.44 -7.31
N ILE A 105 4.66 -10.43 -8.08
CA ILE A 105 4.82 -11.80 -7.58
C ILE A 105 5.94 -11.75 -6.53
N THR A 106 5.69 -12.35 -5.38
CA THR A 106 6.64 -12.39 -4.26
C THR A 106 7.20 -13.79 -4.03
N ARG A 107 6.50 -14.83 -4.50
CA ARG A 107 6.93 -16.22 -4.33
C ARG A 107 6.50 -17.10 -5.48
N LEU A 108 7.44 -17.93 -5.93
CA LEU A 108 7.19 -19.10 -6.75
C LEU A 108 7.52 -20.35 -5.94
N GLY A 109 6.76 -21.42 -6.16
CA GLY A 109 7.01 -22.74 -5.61
C GLY A 109 6.46 -23.81 -6.54
N THR A 110 6.87 -25.05 -6.32
CA THR A 110 6.36 -26.22 -7.06
C THR A 110 5.51 -27.09 -6.16
N LYS A 111 4.48 -27.68 -6.75
CA LYS A 111 3.63 -28.68 -6.12
C LYS A 111 3.23 -29.68 -7.17
N LYS A 112 3.81 -30.89 -7.12
CA LYS A 112 3.58 -31.96 -8.11
C LYS A 112 3.83 -31.44 -9.54
N ASN A 113 2.77 -31.32 -10.35
CA ASN A 113 2.81 -30.87 -11.75
C ASN A 113 2.37 -29.41 -11.94
N SER A 114 2.39 -28.62 -10.86
CA SER A 114 1.90 -27.25 -10.88
C SER A 114 2.88 -26.31 -10.19
N LEU A 115 2.84 -25.04 -10.60
CA LEU A 115 3.51 -23.95 -9.90
C LEU A 115 2.53 -23.23 -8.98
N VAL A 116 2.95 -23.00 -7.75
CA VAL A 116 2.24 -22.16 -6.79
C VAL A 116 2.84 -20.77 -6.84
N VAL A 117 2.02 -19.77 -7.12
CA VAL A 117 2.41 -18.36 -7.28
C VAL A 117 1.72 -17.54 -6.18
N LYS A 118 2.49 -16.69 -5.48
CA LYS A 118 1.95 -15.72 -4.53
C LYS A 118 2.35 -14.30 -4.91
N ASN A 119 1.46 -13.34 -4.67
CA ASN A 119 1.73 -11.92 -4.91
C ASN A 119 1.76 -11.09 -3.61
N GLU A 120 2.02 -9.79 -3.73
CA GLU A 120 2.06 -8.83 -2.61
C GLU A 120 0.71 -8.69 -1.87
N ARG A 121 -0.41 -9.00 -2.54
CA ARG A 121 -1.76 -8.96 -1.95
C ARG A 121 -2.12 -10.26 -1.21
N LYS A 122 -1.18 -11.21 -1.09
CA LYS A 122 -1.40 -12.54 -0.51
C LYS A 122 -2.39 -13.40 -1.28
N SER A 123 -2.68 -13.04 -2.53
CA SER A 123 -3.39 -13.90 -3.46
C SER A 123 -2.49 -15.08 -3.84
N GLU A 124 -3.12 -16.23 -4.06
CA GLU A 124 -2.46 -17.49 -4.38
C GLU A 124 -3.08 -18.12 -5.62
N TYR A 125 -2.20 -18.59 -6.49
CA TYR A 125 -2.57 -19.18 -7.78
C TYR A 125 -1.83 -20.49 -7.98
N GLU A 126 -2.48 -21.42 -8.66
CA GLU A 126 -1.90 -22.67 -9.13
C GLU A 126 -1.89 -22.63 -10.66
N LEU A 127 -0.69 -22.70 -11.25
CA LEU A 127 -0.49 -22.83 -12.68
C LEU A 127 -0.17 -24.27 -13.00
N ASP A 128 -1.02 -24.92 -13.78
CA ASP A 128 -0.75 -26.25 -14.31
C ASP A 128 0.33 -26.21 -15.39
N LEU A 129 1.39 -27.02 -15.25
CA LEU A 129 2.56 -26.95 -16.14
C LEU A 129 2.36 -27.64 -17.50
N GLU A 130 1.34 -28.49 -17.63
CA GLU A 130 1.03 -29.21 -18.86
C GLU A 130 0.06 -28.43 -19.74
N THR A 131 -0.99 -27.87 -19.13
CA THR A 131 -2.08 -27.17 -19.81
C THR A 131 -1.96 -25.65 -19.78
N LEU A 132 -1.06 -25.11 -18.93
CA LEU A 132 -0.90 -23.68 -18.66
C LEU A 132 -2.16 -22.98 -18.14
N GLN A 133 -3.10 -23.75 -17.59
CA GLN A 133 -4.30 -23.21 -16.96
C GLN A 133 -3.97 -22.64 -15.59
N VAL A 134 -4.56 -21.48 -15.29
CA VAL A 134 -4.39 -20.78 -14.01
C VAL A 134 -5.65 -20.99 -13.19
N LYS A 135 -5.48 -21.55 -12.00
CA LYS A 135 -6.52 -21.70 -10.99
C LYS A 135 -6.26 -20.75 -9.85
N VAL A 136 -7.27 -20.00 -9.44
CA VAL A 136 -7.21 -19.18 -8.23
C VAL A 136 -7.40 -20.10 -7.02
N LEU A 137 -6.43 -20.08 -6.11
CA LEU A 137 -6.55 -20.73 -4.81
C LEU A 137 -7.06 -19.74 -3.76
N ASN A 138 -6.60 -18.48 -3.83
CA ASN A 138 -7.03 -17.37 -2.98
C ASN A 138 -6.91 -16.03 -3.74
N GLY A 139 -7.84 -15.11 -3.54
CA GLY A 139 -7.84 -13.79 -4.19
C GLY A 139 -8.64 -13.76 -5.50
N ALA A 140 -8.16 -13.02 -6.51
CA ALA A 140 -8.86 -12.81 -7.78
C ALA A 140 -7.89 -12.65 -8.96
N LEU A 141 -8.28 -13.09 -10.16
CA LEU A 141 -7.46 -12.91 -11.38
C LEU A 141 -7.26 -11.43 -11.77
N VAL A 142 -8.13 -10.55 -11.28
CA VAL A 142 -8.05 -9.11 -11.47
C VAL A 142 -7.84 -8.48 -10.10
N GLU A 143 -6.62 -8.03 -9.84
CA GLU A 143 -6.25 -7.33 -8.63
C GLU A 143 -6.71 -5.87 -8.73
N LYS A 144 -7.46 -5.41 -7.74
CA LYS A 144 -7.92 -4.03 -7.66
C LYS A 144 -7.07 -3.25 -6.67
N ASN A 145 -6.81 -1.99 -7.00
CA ASN A 145 -6.21 -1.04 -6.07
C ASN A 145 -7.28 -0.31 -5.26
#